data_AF-A0A239JTY6-F1
#
_entry.id   AF-A0A239JTY6-F1
#
_cell.length_a   1.000
_cell.length_b   1.000
_cell.length_c   1.000
_cell.angle_alpha   90.00
_cell.angle_beta   90.00
_cell.angle_gamma   90.00
#
_symmetry.space_group_name_H-M   'P 1'
#
loop_
_entity.id
_entity.type
_entity.pdbx_description
1 polymer ?
#
loop_
_entity_poly.entity_id
_entity_poly.type
_entity_poly.pdbx_seq_one_letter_code
_entity_poly.pdbx_strand_id
1 'polypeptide(L)'
;MSLLAALASRVVTVRSDLPVVEIDVASSRLRSALSLLAATLAASSGPSPALLLASASSHLDAAAGALGRAGDELSRYLASVGVVSGVPVPSAVAVSGSCPWADRVDVLTAQVGVARPSVDDRLSVSAVLRSAVSAASRGDRVALRQSLVVAPDSVGWSLAAHAAGRLGSVAPGSLQRDSLALLPRLLPGLPASDGAALVAQALRLPGDPVSAHPADVAAVGVVLVSVVLSLTGASPEDL
;
A
#
# COMPACT_ATOMS: atom_id res chain seq x y z
N MET A 1 -11.08 -37.37 36.73
CA MET A 1 -10.81 -37.05 35.31
C MET A 1 -9.51 -36.26 35.27
N SER A 2 -8.44 -36.79 34.66
CA SER A 2 -7.10 -36.18 34.73
C SER A 2 -7.04 -34.89 33.90
N LEU A 3 -6.27 -33.90 34.37
CA LEU A 3 -6.02 -32.64 33.66
C LEU A 3 -5.48 -32.86 32.23
N LEU A 4 -4.74 -33.96 32.02
CA LEU A 4 -4.26 -34.37 30.70
C LEU A 4 -5.39 -34.83 29.77
N ALA A 5 -6.43 -35.50 30.28
CA ALA A 5 -7.58 -35.89 29.47
C ALA A 5 -8.43 -34.66 29.06
N ALA A 6 -8.56 -33.67 29.95
CA ALA A 6 -9.23 -32.42 29.65
C ALA A 6 -8.43 -31.58 28.63
N LEU A 7 -7.10 -31.55 28.73
CA LEU A 7 -6.24 -30.81 27.80
C LEU A 7 -6.17 -31.50 26.42
N ALA A 8 -6.10 -32.84 26.38
CA ALA A 8 -6.19 -33.61 25.14
C ALA A 8 -7.54 -33.41 24.45
N SER A 9 -8.66 -33.42 25.19
CA SER A 9 -9.99 -33.14 24.65
C SER A 9 -10.07 -31.71 24.08
N ARG A 10 -9.46 -30.73 24.75
CA ARG A 10 -9.44 -29.31 24.33
C ARG A 10 -8.56 -29.08 23.10
N VAL A 11 -7.42 -29.79 23.01
CA VAL A 11 -6.56 -29.76 21.82
C VAL A 11 -7.24 -30.42 20.62
N VAL A 12 -7.98 -31.51 20.84
CA VAL A 12 -8.73 -32.18 19.77
C VAL A 12 -9.89 -31.30 19.27
N THR A 13 -10.58 -30.58 20.15
CA THR A 13 -11.65 -29.63 19.76
C THR A 13 -11.10 -28.40 19.04
N VAL A 14 -10.00 -27.80 19.53
CA VAL A 14 -9.33 -26.69 18.83
C VAL A 14 -8.77 -27.13 17.47
N ARG A 15 -8.33 -28.39 17.34
CA ARG A 15 -7.89 -28.98 16.07
C ARG A 15 -9.03 -29.21 15.08
N SER A 16 -10.22 -29.60 15.55
CA SER A 16 -11.39 -29.80 14.69
C SER A 16 -12.05 -28.49 14.24
N ASP A 17 -11.85 -27.40 14.99
CA ASP A 17 -12.37 -26.06 14.69
C ASP A 17 -11.40 -25.19 13.85
N LEU A 18 -10.26 -25.76 13.43
CA LEU A 18 -9.37 -25.10 12.47
C LEU A 18 -9.94 -25.27 11.05
N PRO A 19 -10.35 -24.19 10.37
CA PRO A 19 -10.99 -24.27 9.06
C PRO A 19 -9.92 -24.43 7.97
N VAL A 20 -9.19 -25.55 8.02
CA VAL A 20 -8.17 -25.94 7.03
C VAL A 20 -8.77 -25.95 5.63
N VAL A 21 -10.04 -26.36 5.51
CA VAL A 21 -10.79 -26.38 4.25
C VAL A 21 -11.02 -24.96 3.70
N GLU A 22 -11.31 -23.98 4.54
CA GLU A 22 -11.56 -22.60 4.09
C GLU A 22 -10.25 -21.90 3.70
N ILE A 23 -9.16 -22.20 4.40
CA ILE A 23 -7.80 -21.73 4.07
C ILE A 23 -7.32 -22.36 2.76
N ASP A 24 -7.57 -23.65 2.54
CA ASP A 24 -7.23 -24.34 1.29
C ASP A 24 -8.08 -23.82 0.11
N VAL A 25 -9.37 -23.55 0.35
CA VAL A 25 -10.26 -22.94 -0.65
C VAL A 25 -9.81 -21.52 -0.97
N ALA A 26 -9.45 -20.70 0.02
CA ALA A 26 -8.93 -19.36 -0.20
C ALA A 26 -7.58 -19.38 -0.95
N SER A 27 -6.68 -20.28 -0.57
CA SER A 27 -5.37 -20.47 -1.22
C SER A 27 -5.51 -20.97 -2.66
N SER A 28 -6.46 -21.87 -2.91
CA SER A 28 -6.80 -22.36 -4.25
C SER A 28 -7.39 -21.25 -5.13
N ARG A 29 -8.30 -20.43 -4.58
CA ARG A 29 -8.88 -19.27 -5.26
C ARG A 29 -7.82 -18.23 -5.58
N LEU A 30 -6.90 -17.93 -4.66
CA LEU A 30 -5.77 -17.03 -4.89
C LEU A 30 -4.86 -17.56 -6.01
N ARG A 31 -4.51 -18.85 -5.98
CA ARG A 31 -3.68 -19.47 -7.02
C ARG A 31 -4.35 -19.43 -8.39
N SER A 32 -5.67 -19.64 -8.44
CA SER A 32 -6.47 -19.53 -9.65
C SER A 32 -6.59 -18.08 -10.15
N ALA A 33 -6.67 -17.10 -9.26
CA ALA A 33 -6.66 -15.68 -9.64
C ALA A 33 -5.30 -15.26 -10.21
N LEU A 34 -4.20 -15.71 -9.60
CA LEU A 34 -2.84 -15.46 -10.08
C LEU A 34 -2.56 -16.11 -11.44
N SER A 35 -3.08 -17.33 -11.68
CA SER A 35 -2.93 -17.98 -12.99
C SER A 35 -3.73 -17.28 -14.09
N LEU A 36 -4.94 -16.79 -13.79
CA LEU A 36 -5.73 -15.97 -14.71
C LEU A 36 -5.06 -14.62 -15.01
N LEU A 37 -4.43 -14.01 -14.01
CA LEU A 37 -3.64 -12.79 -14.19
C LEU A 37 -2.41 -13.02 -15.07
N ALA A 38 -1.67 -14.11 -14.86
CA ALA A 38 -0.54 -14.47 -15.70
C ALA A 38 -0.99 -14.77 -17.16
N ALA A 39 -2.11 -15.45 -17.34
CA ALA A 39 -2.67 -15.75 -18.66
C ALA A 39 -3.16 -14.49 -19.39
N THR A 40 -3.79 -13.55 -18.68
CA THR A 40 -4.24 -12.27 -19.25
C THR A 40 -3.06 -11.36 -19.61
N LEU A 41 -2.00 -11.31 -18.80
CA LEU A 41 -0.76 -10.62 -19.15
C LEU A 41 -0.10 -11.22 -20.39
N ALA A 42 -0.07 -12.55 -20.50
CA ALA A 42 0.44 -13.22 -21.69
C ALA A 42 -0.41 -12.90 -22.94
N ALA A 43 -1.75 -12.89 -22.80
CA ALA A 43 -2.67 -12.54 -23.89
C ALA A 43 -2.64 -11.05 -24.29
N SER A 44 -2.29 -10.15 -23.35
CA SER A 44 -2.16 -8.70 -23.59
C SER A 44 -0.96 -8.32 -24.46
N SER A 45 -0.06 -9.27 -24.74
CA SER A 45 1.03 -9.09 -25.71
C SER A 45 0.56 -9.16 -27.18
N GLY A 46 -0.71 -9.49 -27.43
CA GLY A 46 -1.35 -9.47 -28.74
C GLY A 46 -2.12 -8.16 -29.04
N PRO A 47 -2.30 -7.79 -30.32
CA PRO A 47 -2.93 -6.53 -30.69
C PRO A 47 -4.47 -6.60 -30.56
N SER A 48 -5.01 -6.32 -29.37
CA SER A 48 -6.42 -5.91 -29.20
C SER A 48 -6.63 -5.16 -27.86
N PRO A 49 -6.76 -3.81 -27.83
CA PRO A 49 -6.36 -3.07 -26.63
C PRO A 49 -7.47 -2.60 -25.66
N ALA A 50 -8.77 -2.70 -25.96
CA ALA A 50 -9.78 -1.94 -25.19
C ALA A 50 -10.71 -2.78 -24.29
N LEU A 51 -11.34 -3.83 -24.82
CA LEU A 51 -12.35 -4.60 -24.08
C LEU A 51 -11.76 -5.58 -23.07
N LEU A 52 -10.56 -6.11 -23.33
CA LEU A 52 -9.87 -7.03 -22.42
C LEU A 52 -9.27 -6.33 -21.20
N LEU A 53 -8.89 -5.05 -21.34
CA LEU A 53 -8.31 -4.26 -20.26
C LEU A 53 -9.37 -3.84 -19.21
N ALA A 54 -10.56 -3.43 -19.64
CA ALA A 54 -11.67 -3.13 -18.73
C ALA A 54 -12.19 -4.38 -18.00
N SER A 55 -12.21 -5.52 -18.69
CA SER A 55 -12.50 -6.83 -18.08
C SER A 55 -11.43 -7.23 -17.07
N ALA A 56 -10.15 -7.06 -17.41
CA ALA A 56 -9.04 -7.38 -16.54
C ALA A 56 -8.97 -6.48 -15.30
N SER A 57 -9.22 -5.18 -15.45
CA SER A 57 -9.26 -4.24 -14.32
C SER A 57 -10.43 -4.56 -13.37
N SER A 58 -11.62 -4.86 -13.92
CA SER A 58 -12.77 -5.27 -13.11
C SER A 58 -12.52 -6.58 -12.35
N HIS A 59 -11.85 -7.56 -12.98
CA HIS A 59 -11.45 -8.80 -12.31
C HIS A 59 -10.38 -8.58 -11.24
N LEU A 60 -9.45 -7.64 -11.47
CA LEU A 60 -8.43 -7.25 -10.50
C LEU A 60 -9.03 -6.57 -9.26
N ASP A 61 -9.95 -5.64 -9.45
CA ASP A 61 -10.65 -4.95 -8.36
C ASP A 61 -11.50 -5.94 -7.54
N ALA A 62 -12.20 -6.85 -8.22
CA ALA A 62 -12.95 -7.93 -7.57
C ALA A 62 -12.03 -8.87 -6.78
N ALA A 63 -10.86 -9.21 -7.31
CA ALA A 63 -9.87 -10.04 -6.63
C ALA A 63 -9.25 -9.33 -5.42
N ALA A 64 -8.91 -8.04 -5.54
CA ALA A 64 -8.41 -7.24 -4.44
C ALA A 64 -9.44 -7.12 -3.30
N GLY A 65 -10.72 -6.89 -3.63
CA GLY A 65 -11.80 -6.86 -2.65
C GLY A 65 -12.09 -8.23 -2.03
N ALA A 66 -11.89 -9.33 -2.76
CA ALA A 66 -11.98 -10.68 -2.19
C ALA A 66 -10.81 -10.97 -1.24
N LEU A 67 -9.60 -10.51 -1.55
CA LEU A 67 -8.41 -10.67 -0.72
C LEU A 67 -8.47 -9.83 0.56
N GLY A 68 -8.96 -8.59 0.48
CA GLY A 68 -9.20 -7.77 1.67
C GLY A 68 -10.18 -8.46 2.63
N ARG A 69 -11.31 -8.95 2.12
CA ARG A 69 -12.30 -9.68 2.93
C ARG A 69 -11.73 -10.97 3.53
N ALA A 70 -10.90 -11.71 2.78
CA ALA A 70 -10.24 -12.90 3.31
C ALA A 70 -9.22 -12.55 4.41
N GLY A 71 -8.49 -11.43 4.27
CA GLY A 71 -7.58 -10.92 5.29
C GLY A 71 -8.29 -10.47 6.58
N ASP A 72 -9.44 -9.81 6.44
CA ASP A 72 -10.28 -9.38 7.56
C ASP A 72 -10.87 -10.59 8.30
N GLU A 73 -11.32 -11.61 7.56
CA GLU A 73 -11.84 -12.85 8.14
C GLU A 73 -10.74 -13.63 8.87
N LEU A 74 -9.55 -13.71 8.28
CA LEU A 74 -8.38 -14.33 8.90
C LEU A 74 -7.93 -13.58 10.15
N SER A 75 -8.01 -12.25 10.16
CA SER A 75 -7.72 -11.42 11.33
C SER A 75 -8.75 -11.62 12.44
N ARG A 76 -10.05 -11.68 12.10
CA ARG A 76 -11.13 -12.01 13.06
C ARG A 76 -10.97 -13.43 13.60
N TYR A 77 -10.57 -14.37 12.77
CA TYR A 77 -10.30 -15.75 13.18
C TYR A 77 -9.12 -15.83 14.15
N LEU A 78 -7.98 -15.21 13.83
CA LEU A 78 -6.80 -15.18 14.71
C LEU A 78 -7.12 -14.52 16.07
N ALA A 79 -7.95 -13.47 16.06
CA ALA A 79 -8.46 -12.86 17.30
C ALA A 79 -9.34 -13.83 18.10
N SER A 80 -10.19 -14.62 17.44
CA SER A 80 -11.09 -15.59 18.09
C SER A 80 -10.36 -16.79 18.71
N VAL A 81 -9.25 -17.24 18.12
CA VAL A 81 -8.42 -18.35 18.62
C VAL A 81 -7.44 -17.89 19.72
N GLY A 82 -7.45 -16.61 20.08
CA GLY A 82 -6.58 -16.04 21.11
C GLY A 82 -5.11 -16.00 20.70
N VAL A 83 -4.81 -16.22 19.42
CA VAL A 83 -3.49 -15.99 18.84
C VAL A 83 -3.37 -14.48 18.61
N VAL A 84 -3.07 -13.77 19.70
CA VAL A 84 -2.51 -12.43 19.60
C VAL A 84 -1.13 -12.62 18.97
N SER A 85 -1.04 -12.52 17.64
CA SER A 85 0.24 -12.38 16.97
C SER A 85 0.94 -11.18 17.61
N GLY A 86 1.97 -11.45 18.41
CA GLY A 86 2.85 -10.47 19.03
C GLY A 86 3.74 -9.74 18.02
N VAL A 87 3.27 -9.58 16.77
CA VAL A 87 3.68 -8.47 15.93
C VAL A 87 2.58 -7.43 16.11
N PRO A 88 2.85 -6.27 16.72
CA PRO A 88 1.88 -5.21 16.72
C PRO A 88 1.72 -4.77 15.25
N VAL A 89 0.71 -5.29 14.58
CA VAL A 89 -0.10 -4.41 13.75
C VAL A 89 -0.62 -3.41 14.78
N PRO A 90 -0.23 -2.13 14.75
CA PRO A 90 -0.72 -1.19 15.73
C PRO A 90 -2.24 -1.21 15.63
N SER A 91 -2.86 -1.82 16.64
CA SER A 91 -4.23 -1.50 17.01
C SER A 91 -4.18 -0.02 17.35
N ALA A 92 -4.41 0.80 16.33
CA ALA A 92 -4.98 2.11 16.55
C ALA A 92 -6.20 1.83 17.43
N VAL A 93 -6.15 2.34 18.65
CA VAL A 93 -7.36 2.64 19.40
C VAL A 93 -8.23 3.39 18.39
N ALA A 94 -9.25 2.71 17.88
CA ALA A 94 -10.25 3.32 17.03
C ALA A 94 -11.02 4.30 17.92
N VAL A 95 -10.45 5.49 18.07
CA VAL A 95 -11.22 6.69 18.31
C VAL A 95 -12.11 6.77 17.09
N SER A 96 -13.43 6.69 17.29
CA SER A 96 -14.39 6.87 16.20
C SER A 96 -13.99 8.12 15.38
N GLY A 97 -13.52 7.91 14.14
CA GLY A 97 -13.04 8.97 13.24
C GLY A 97 -11.56 8.96 12.82
N SER A 98 -10.71 8.02 13.26
CA SER A 98 -9.29 7.96 12.84
C SER A 98 -9.08 7.12 11.57
N CYS A 99 -8.74 7.75 10.44
CA CYS A 99 -8.22 7.06 9.26
C CYS A 99 -6.71 6.84 9.43
N PRO A 100 -6.22 5.60 9.64
CA PRO A 100 -4.81 5.33 9.97
C PRO A 100 -3.85 5.80 8.86
N TRP A 101 -4.32 5.84 7.61
CA TRP A 101 -3.63 6.48 6.49
C TRP A 101 -3.42 7.98 6.70
N ALA A 102 -4.51 8.73 6.90
CA ALA A 102 -4.48 10.18 7.05
C ALA A 102 -3.69 10.62 8.30
N ASP A 103 -3.82 9.87 9.39
CA ASP A 103 -3.02 10.09 10.61
C ASP A 103 -1.53 9.95 10.32
N ARG A 104 -1.14 8.91 9.57
CA ARG A 104 0.26 8.72 9.20
C ARG A 104 0.77 9.80 8.25
N VAL A 105 -0.03 10.22 7.27
CA VAL A 105 0.32 11.32 6.35
C VAL A 105 0.52 12.65 7.10
N ASP A 106 -0.29 12.93 8.11
CA ASP A 106 -0.12 14.11 8.97
C ASP A 106 1.20 14.07 9.74
N VAL A 107 1.58 12.89 10.28
CA VAL A 107 2.88 12.69 10.94
C VAL A 107 4.02 12.91 9.95
N LEU A 108 3.98 12.26 8.78
CA LEU A 108 5.02 12.36 7.76
C LEU A 108 5.25 13.81 7.30
N THR A 109 4.18 14.58 7.15
CA THR A 109 4.24 15.98 6.69
C THR A 109 4.42 17.00 7.82
N ALA A 110 4.51 16.54 9.07
CA ALA A 110 4.55 17.37 10.28
C ALA A 110 3.37 18.36 10.38
N GLN A 111 2.16 17.91 10.04
CA GLN A 111 0.91 18.69 10.08
C GLN A 111 -0.15 18.07 10.98
N VAL A 112 0.29 17.40 12.05
CA VAL A 112 -0.60 16.84 13.07
C VAL A 112 -1.43 17.97 13.70
N GLY A 113 -2.75 17.79 13.77
CA GLY A 113 -3.69 18.77 14.33
C GLY A 113 -4.19 19.82 13.35
N VAL A 114 -3.70 19.84 12.10
CA VAL A 114 -4.26 20.69 11.04
C VAL A 114 -5.56 20.08 10.52
N ALA A 115 -6.60 20.91 10.35
CA ALA A 115 -7.88 20.47 9.83
C ALA A 115 -7.71 19.68 8.52
N ARG A 116 -8.43 18.56 8.42
CA ARG A 116 -8.42 17.69 7.25
C ARG A 116 -9.55 18.07 6.31
N PRO A 117 -9.31 18.10 4.99
CA PRO A 117 -10.40 18.11 4.04
C PRO A 117 -11.23 16.81 4.16
N SER A 118 -12.48 16.86 3.70
CA SER A 118 -13.31 15.65 3.59
C SER A 118 -12.70 14.68 2.58
N VAL A 119 -12.74 13.39 2.89
CA VAL A 119 -12.37 12.31 1.96
C VAL A 119 -13.29 12.37 0.73
N ASP A 120 -12.71 12.22 -0.45
CA ASP A 120 -13.45 12.14 -1.71
C ASP A 120 -13.34 10.73 -2.31
N ASP A 121 -14.39 9.93 -2.11
CA ASP A 121 -14.47 8.53 -2.56
C ASP A 121 -14.45 8.38 -4.10
N ARG A 122 -14.56 9.47 -4.85
CA ARG A 122 -14.55 9.46 -6.33
C ARG A 122 -13.16 9.55 -6.91
N LEU A 123 -12.14 9.83 -6.10
CA LEU A 123 -10.78 9.99 -6.59
C LEU A 123 -10.19 8.66 -7.05
N SER A 124 -9.64 8.64 -8.26
CA SER A 124 -8.84 7.53 -8.76
C SER A 124 -7.40 7.63 -8.28
N VAL A 125 -6.68 6.50 -8.27
CA VAL A 125 -5.25 6.45 -7.91
C VAL A 125 -4.42 7.38 -8.78
N SER A 126 -4.69 7.43 -10.09
CA SER A 126 -3.99 8.33 -11.01
C SER A 126 -4.26 9.80 -10.71
N ALA A 127 -5.49 10.17 -10.32
CA ALA A 127 -5.82 11.54 -9.96
C ALA A 127 -5.08 11.98 -8.67
N VAL A 128 -5.05 11.11 -7.66
CA VAL A 128 -4.31 11.35 -6.41
C VAL A 128 -2.81 11.44 -6.70
N LEU A 129 -2.25 10.52 -7.49
CA LEU A 129 -0.85 10.52 -7.88
C LEU A 129 -0.47 11.81 -8.60
N ARG A 130 -1.26 12.23 -9.61
CA ARG A 130 -1.02 13.47 -10.36
C ARG A 130 -1.02 14.70 -9.46
N SER A 131 -2.03 14.84 -8.60
CA SER A 131 -2.13 15.96 -7.66
C SER A 131 -0.96 15.98 -6.67
N ALA A 132 -0.64 14.83 -6.08
CA ALA A 132 0.44 14.70 -5.11
C ALA A 132 1.82 14.94 -5.74
N VAL A 133 2.08 14.43 -6.95
CA VAL A 133 3.32 14.66 -7.70
C VAL A 133 3.45 16.13 -8.11
N SER A 134 2.37 16.76 -8.55
CA SER A 134 2.33 18.19 -8.88
C SER A 134 2.64 19.07 -7.67
N ALA A 135 2.16 18.69 -6.48
CA ALA A 135 2.52 19.37 -5.23
C ALA A 135 3.99 19.13 -4.84
N ALA A 136 4.47 17.88 -4.95
CA ALA A 136 5.85 17.51 -4.63
C ALA A 136 6.87 18.21 -5.53
N SER A 137 6.60 18.33 -6.84
CA SER A 137 7.48 19.02 -7.79
C SER A 137 7.60 20.53 -7.51
N ARG A 138 6.56 21.16 -6.94
CA ARG A 138 6.61 22.55 -6.44
C ARG A 138 7.30 22.68 -5.07
N GLY A 139 7.65 21.57 -4.42
CA GLY A 139 8.12 21.59 -3.02
C GLY A 139 7.02 21.98 -2.03
N ASP A 140 5.75 21.90 -2.42
CA ASP A 140 4.62 22.32 -1.60
C ASP A 140 4.14 21.17 -0.72
N ARG A 141 4.67 21.13 0.50
CA ARG A 141 4.32 20.16 1.53
C ARG A 141 2.85 20.21 1.93
N VAL A 142 2.20 21.37 1.93
CA VAL A 142 0.80 21.52 2.36
C VAL A 142 -0.12 20.97 1.30
N ALA A 143 0.11 21.30 0.03
CA ALA A 143 -0.65 20.73 -1.09
C ALA A 143 -0.41 19.22 -1.23
N LEU A 144 0.80 18.73 -0.93
CA LEU A 144 1.10 17.29 -0.94
C LEU A 144 0.26 16.56 0.10
N ARG A 145 0.27 17.05 1.35
CA ARG A 145 -0.57 16.52 2.42
C ARG A 145 -2.04 16.49 2.01
N GLN A 146 -2.57 17.63 1.54
CA GLN A 146 -3.98 17.72 1.14
C GLN A 146 -4.33 16.67 0.07
N SER A 147 -3.49 16.51 -0.94
CA SER A 147 -3.70 15.51 -2.00
C SER A 147 -3.74 14.08 -1.47
N LEU A 148 -2.90 13.77 -0.48
CA LEU A 148 -2.80 12.43 0.10
C LEU A 148 -3.91 12.14 1.13
N VAL A 149 -4.33 13.13 1.92
CA VAL A 149 -5.35 12.96 2.97
C VAL A 149 -6.78 12.91 2.42
N VAL A 150 -7.05 13.55 1.27
CA VAL A 150 -8.37 13.46 0.61
C VAL A 150 -8.61 12.07 0.01
N ALA A 151 -7.54 11.32 -0.29
CA ALA A 151 -7.64 10.00 -0.88
C ALA A 151 -8.32 9.01 0.09
N PRO A 152 -9.27 8.19 -0.38
CA PRO A 152 -9.80 7.09 0.41
C PRO A 152 -8.69 6.07 0.68
N ASP A 153 -8.78 5.35 1.80
CA ASP A 153 -7.72 4.43 2.24
C ASP A 153 -7.31 3.46 1.11
N SER A 154 -8.27 2.83 0.41
CA SER A 154 -8.02 1.91 -0.71
C SER A 154 -7.15 2.50 -1.83
N VAL A 155 -7.30 3.78 -2.12
CA VAL A 155 -6.48 4.52 -3.08
C VAL A 155 -5.10 4.82 -2.51
N GLY A 156 -5.03 5.19 -1.24
CA GLY A 156 -3.75 5.35 -0.52
C GLY A 156 -2.89 4.08 -0.58
N TRP A 157 -3.47 2.92 -0.29
CA TRP A 157 -2.76 1.62 -0.31
C TRP A 157 -2.24 1.25 -1.72
N SER A 158 -3.00 1.59 -2.77
CA SER A 158 -2.63 1.28 -4.16
C SER A 158 -1.67 2.29 -4.79
N LEU A 159 -1.48 3.46 -4.16
CA LEU A 159 -0.61 4.53 -4.64
C LEU A 159 0.87 4.11 -4.72
N ALA A 160 1.36 3.36 -3.72
CA ALA A 160 2.74 2.87 -3.70
C ALA A 160 3.04 1.95 -4.90
N ALA A 161 2.13 1.03 -5.21
CA ALA A 161 2.27 0.13 -6.36
C ALA A 161 2.23 0.90 -7.69
N HIS A 162 1.34 1.88 -7.82
CA HIS A 162 1.25 2.72 -9.01
C HIS A 162 2.50 3.58 -9.20
N ALA A 163 3.02 4.19 -8.12
CA ALA A 163 4.23 4.99 -8.17
C ALA A 163 5.45 4.13 -8.60
N ALA A 164 5.57 2.92 -8.07
CA ALA A 164 6.64 1.99 -8.44
C ALA A 164 6.63 1.66 -9.95
N GLY A 165 5.45 1.51 -10.55
CA GLY A 165 5.29 1.30 -12.00
C GLY A 165 5.76 2.47 -12.87
N ARG A 166 5.95 3.66 -12.29
CA ARG A 166 6.36 4.89 -13.00
C ARG A 166 7.86 5.21 -12.88
N LEU A 167 8.64 4.42 -12.12
CA LEU A 167 10.06 4.72 -11.85
C LEU A 167 10.99 4.56 -13.06
N GLY A 168 10.51 4.00 -14.19
CA GLY A 168 11.17 4.07 -15.49
C GLY A 168 12.62 3.54 -15.53
N SER A 169 13.38 3.98 -16.54
CA SER A 169 14.77 3.61 -16.79
C SER A 169 15.79 4.68 -16.33
N VAL A 170 15.36 5.62 -15.48
CA VAL A 170 16.24 6.69 -14.99
C VAL A 170 17.41 6.11 -14.20
N ALA A 171 18.60 6.65 -14.41
CA ALA A 171 19.79 6.20 -13.70
C ALA A 171 19.58 6.31 -12.16
N PRO A 172 19.68 5.19 -11.43
CA PRO A 172 19.28 5.13 -10.02
C PRO A 172 20.08 6.07 -9.13
N GLY A 173 21.34 6.39 -9.49
CA GLY A 173 22.19 7.27 -8.70
C GLY A 173 21.72 8.73 -8.65
N SER A 174 21.25 9.29 -9.76
CA SER A 174 20.70 10.67 -9.77
C SER A 174 19.35 10.70 -9.08
N LEU A 175 18.49 9.73 -9.38
CA LEU A 175 17.17 9.60 -8.76
C LEU A 175 17.28 9.46 -7.23
N GLN A 176 18.21 8.63 -6.73
CA GLN A 176 18.46 8.49 -5.30
C GLN A 176 18.93 9.80 -4.67
N ARG A 177 19.95 10.46 -5.26
CA ARG A 177 20.52 11.70 -4.70
C ARG A 177 19.47 12.79 -4.58
N ASP A 178 18.71 13.03 -5.64
CA ASP A 178 17.76 14.13 -5.73
C ASP A 178 16.53 13.85 -4.85
N SER A 179 16.11 12.58 -4.75
CA SER A 179 15.03 12.17 -3.83
C SER A 179 15.43 12.35 -2.37
N LEU A 180 16.65 11.96 -1.99
CA LEU A 180 17.14 12.14 -0.62
C LEU A 180 17.30 13.62 -0.25
N ALA A 181 17.58 14.49 -1.21
CA ALA A 181 17.59 15.94 -0.98
C ALA A 181 16.18 16.52 -0.79
N LEU A 182 15.17 15.95 -1.46
CA LEU A 182 13.79 16.44 -1.44
C LEU A 182 12.98 15.89 -0.25
N LEU A 183 13.27 14.67 0.21
CA LEU A 183 12.54 14.00 1.29
C LEU A 183 12.45 14.81 2.59
N PRO A 184 13.53 15.39 3.15
CA PRO A 184 13.44 16.17 4.39
C PRO A 184 12.56 17.43 4.28
N ARG A 185 12.39 17.96 3.06
CA ARG A 185 11.56 19.15 2.80
C ARG A 185 10.07 18.79 2.77
N LEU A 186 9.73 17.68 2.12
CA LEU A 186 8.35 17.26 1.91
C LEU A 186 7.82 16.36 3.05
N LEU A 187 8.66 15.47 3.57
CA LEU A 187 8.33 14.46 4.58
C LEU A 187 9.25 14.58 5.81
N PRO A 188 9.26 15.72 6.52
CA PRO A 188 10.13 15.94 7.68
C PRO A 188 9.88 14.98 8.85
N GLY A 189 8.69 14.35 8.92
CA GLY A 189 8.37 13.34 9.92
C GLY A 189 8.91 11.95 9.61
N LEU A 190 9.52 11.74 8.43
CA LEU A 190 10.19 10.50 8.07
C LEU A 190 11.65 10.55 8.52
N PRO A 191 12.12 9.61 9.37
CA PRO A 191 13.52 9.53 9.74
C PRO A 191 14.41 9.37 8.50
N ALA A 192 15.56 10.05 8.47
CA ALA A 192 16.45 10.05 7.30
C ALA A 192 16.95 8.64 6.94
N SER A 193 17.18 7.78 7.94
CA SER A 193 17.53 6.37 7.76
C SER A 193 16.44 5.61 7.01
N ASP A 194 15.19 5.82 7.40
CA ASP A 194 14.03 5.10 6.88
C ASP A 194 13.71 5.59 5.47
N GLY A 195 13.81 6.91 5.24
CA GLY A 195 13.71 7.49 3.91
C GLY A 195 14.78 6.95 2.95
N ALA A 196 16.03 6.82 3.43
CA ALA A 196 17.12 6.25 2.63
C ALA A 196 16.87 4.77 2.27
N ALA A 197 16.44 3.98 3.26
CA ALA A 197 16.12 2.57 3.04
C ALA A 197 14.91 2.39 2.10
N LEU A 198 13.87 3.21 2.23
CA LEU A 198 12.70 3.18 1.36
C LEU A 198 13.04 3.56 -0.09
N VAL A 199 13.89 4.58 -0.29
CA VAL A 199 14.40 4.92 -1.62
C VAL A 199 15.21 3.77 -2.20
N ALA A 200 16.14 3.19 -1.42
CA ALA A 200 16.92 2.04 -1.87
C ALA A 200 16.02 0.85 -2.25
N GLN A 201 15.01 0.55 -1.43
CA GLN A 201 14.04 -0.52 -1.69
C GLN A 201 13.22 -0.27 -2.97
N ALA A 202 12.71 0.95 -3.16
CA ALA A 202 11.95 1.32 -4.36
C ALA A 202 12.80 1.23 -5.64
N LEU A 203 14.09 1.58 -5.54
CA LEU A 203 15.05 1.52 -6.65
C LEU A 203 15.72 0.15 -6.81
N ARG A 204 15.33 -0.85 -5.98
CA ARG A 204 15.92 -2.21 -5.96
C ARG A 204 17.45 -2.20 -5.77
N LEU A 205 17.94 -1.25 -4.98
CA LEU A 205 19.33 -1.16 -4.57
C LEU A 205 19.59 -2.03 -3.34
N PRO A 206 20.83 -2.51 -3.12
CA PRO A 206 21.16 -3.27 -1.92
C PRO A 206 20.99 -2.40 -0.66
N GLY A 207 20.35 -2.96 0.37
CA GLY A 207 20.11 -2.30 1.65
C GLY A 207 19.27 -3.17 2.59
N ASP A 208 19.21 -2.76 3.86
CA ASP A 208 18.41 -3.47 4.86
C ASP A 208 16.91 -3.22 4.61
N PRO A 209 16.07 -4.27 4.62
CA PRO A 209 14.64 -4.10 4.48
C PRO A 209 14.09 -3.34 5.69
N VAL A 210 13.28 -2.32 5.43
CA VAL A 210 12.59 -1.56 6.47
C VAL A 210 11.12 -1.94 6.49
N SER A 211 10.64 -2.26 7.70
CA SER A 211 9.19 -2.38 7.94
C SER A 211 8.62 -0.98 8.00
N ALA A 212 7.95 -0.57 6.93
CA ALA A 212 7.41 0.78 6.79
C ALA A 212 5.87 0.75 6.75
N HIS A 213 5.25 1.81 7.26
CA HIS A 213 3.83 1.98 7.06
C HIS A 213 3.56 2.21 5.56
N PRO A 214 2.46 1.71 4.98
CA PRO A 214 2.24 1.85 3.53
C PRO A 214 2.07 3.29 3.05
N ALA A 215 1.64 4.20 3.93
CA ALA A 215 1.71 5.65 3.69
C ALA A 215 3.13 6.17 3.49
N ASP A 216 4.14 5.60 4.16
CA ASP A 216 5.54 5.97 4.02
C ASP A 216 6.03 5.58 2.63
N VAL A 217 5.76 4.32 2.23
CA VAL A 217 6.12 3.79 0.91
C VAL A 217 5.45 4.60 -0.20
N ALA A 218 4.17 4.91 -0.05
CA ALA A 218 3.42 5.69 -1.02
C ALA A 218 3.91 7.14 -1.13
N ALA A 219 4.16 7.81 0.01
CA ALA A 219 4.67 9.18 0.02
C ALA A 219 6.08 9.26 -0.57
N VAL A 220 6.97 8.32 -0.24
CA VAL A 220 8.30 8.21 -0.87
C VAL A 220 8.17 7.93 -2.37
N GLY A 221 7.24 7.06 -2.77
CA GLY A 221 6.93 6.78 -4.18
C GLY A 221 6.52 8.04 -4.95
N VAL A 222 5.64 8.88 -4.39
CA VAL A 222 5.25 10.17 -4.98
C VAL A 222 6.47 11.08 -5.16
N VAL A 223 7.34 11.18 -4.15
CA VAL A 223 8.56 11.98 -4.22
C VAL A 223 9.47 11.46 -5.34
N LEU A 224 9.69 10.15 -5.42
CA LEU A 224 10.49 9.54 -6.48
C LEU A 224 9.92 9.84 -7.88
N VAL A 225 8.61 9.69 -8.07
CA VAL A 225 7.96 10.00 -9.36
C VAL A 225 8.13 11.48 -9.70
N SER A 226 7.99 12.39 -8.73
CA SER A 226 8.21 13.83 -8.97
C SER A 226 9.64 14.15 -9.42
N VAL A 227 10.64 13.45 -8.86
CA VAL A 227 12.04 13.57 -9.27
C VAL A 227 12.25 12.98 -10.66
N VAL A 228 11.65 11.82 -10.97
CA VAL A 228 11.70 11.23 -12.31
C VAL A 228 11.18 12.22 -13.36
N LEU A 229 10.02 12.83 -13.13
CA LEU A 229 9.46 13.83 -14.05
C LEU A 229 10.36 15.05 -14.19
N SER A 230 10.94 15.52 -13.09
CA SER A 230 11.89 16.64 -13.14
C SER A 230 13.15 16.32 -13.94
N LEU A 231 13.64 15.07 -13.88
CA LEU A 231 14.83 14.63 -14.61
C LEU A 231 14.57 14.38 -16.09
N THR A 232 13.36 13.94 -16.45
CA THR A 232 12.96 13.69 -17.84
C THR A 232 12.36 14.90 -18.53
N GLY A 233 12.03 15.96 -17.78
CA GLY A 233 11.31 17.13 -18.29
C GLY A 233 9.83 16.87 -18.61
N ALA A 234 9.28 15.74 -18.12
CA ALA A 234 7.88 15.37 -18.32
C ALA A 234 6.94 16.11 -17.35
N SER A 235 5.68 16.27 -17.73
CA SER A 235 4.67 16.95 -16.93
C SER A 235 3.96 15.98 -16.00
N PRO A 236 3.51 16.40 -14.80
CA PRO A 236 2.58 15.62 -13.99
C PRO A 236 1.30 15.25 -14.74
N GLU A 237 0.87 16.06 -15.70
CA GLU A 237 -0.31 15.79 -16.54
C GLU A 237 -0.13 14.55 -17.44
N ASP A 238 1.11 14.08 -17.64
CA ASP A 238 1.40 12.90 -18.45
C ASP A 238 1.23 11.57 -17.66
N LEU A 239 0.82 11.64 -16.38
CA LEU A 239 0.56 10.51 -15.47
C LEU A 239 -0.88 9.98 -15.53
#